data_AF-A0A0E3NM85-F1
#
_entry.id   AF-A0A0E3NM85-F1
#
_cell.length_a   1.000
_cell.length_b   1.000
_cell.length_c   1.000
_cell.angle_alpha   90.00
_cell.angle_beta   90.00
_cell.angle_gamma   90.00
#
_symmetry.space_group_name_H-M   'P 1'
#
loop_
_entity.id
_entity.type
_entity.pdbx_description
1 polymer ?
#
loop_
_entity_poly.entity_id
_entity_poly.type
_entity_poly.pdbx_seq_one_letter_code
_entity_poly.pdbx_strand_id
1 'polypeptide(L)'
;MIAFPAGMAENAPEGSAYVGSVDPTGNPWLPSDLIIMGIPAGLAQQMAADLEESFICKQSRIAYPENRILIKPPATDTPKQK
;
A
#
# COMPACT_ATOMS: atom_id res chain seq x y z
N MET A 1 -22.67 -8.78 3.20
CA MET A 1 -21.46 -8.87 2.35
C MET A 1 -20.32 -8.29 3.16
N ILE A 2 -19.48 -9.15 3.74
CA ILE A 2 -18.22 -8.73 4.36
C ILE A 2 -17.30 -8.43 3.17
N ALA A 3 -16.92 -7.16 2.98
CA ALA A 3 -16.01 -6.80 1.90
C ALA A 3 -14.74 -7.64 2.03
N PHE A 4 -14.16 -8.11 0.93
CA PHE A 4 -12.96 -8.96 0.89
C PHE A 4 -11.86 -8.62 1.92
N PRO A 5 -11.57 -7.32 2.23
CA PRO A 5 -10.61 -6.96 3.29
C PRO A 5 -11.00 -7.42 4.70
N ALA A 6 -12.28 -7.51 5.03
CA ALA A 6 -12.73 -7.87 6.37
C ALA A 6 -12.62 -9.38 6.64
N GLY A 7 -12.66 -10.23 5.60
CA GLY A 7 -12.25 -11.64 5.73
C GLY A 7 -10.73 -11.79 5.89
N MET A 8 -9.94 -10.98 5.18
CA MET A 8 -8.48 -10.96 5.36
C MET A 8 -8.05 -10.42 6.73
N ALA A 9 -8.85 -9.53 7.32
CA ALA A 9 -8.59 -8.93 8.62
C ALA A 9 -8.98 -9.82 9.82
N GLU A 10 -9.68 -10.95 9.62
CA GLU A 10 -10.26 -11.77 10.70
C GLU A 10 -9.23 -12.27 11.72
N ASN A 11 -8.03 -12.63 11.27
CA ASN A 11 -6.97 -13.16 12.14
C ASN A 11 -5.85 -12.17 12.42
N ALA A 12 -6.07 -10.92 12.07
CA ALA A 12 -5.00 -9.98 11.95
C ALA A 12 -5.03 -8.97 13.11
N PRO A 13 -3.87 -8.44 13.55
CA PRO A 13 -3.81 -7.68 14.80
C PRO A 13 -4.70 -6.43 14.74
N GLU A 14 -5.44 -6.17 15.82
CA GLU A 14 -6.38 -5.06 15.88
C GLU A 14 -5.72 -3.72 15.49
N GLY A 15 -6.40 -2.95 14.64
CA GLY A 15 -5.91 -1.66 14.18
C GLY A 15 -4.88 -1.71 13.05
N SER A 16 -4.55 -2.87 12.48
CA SER A 16 -3.60 -2.95 11.36
C SER A 16 -4.29 -2.73 10.01
N ALA A 17 -3.59 -2.09 9.08
CA ALA A 17 -3.98 -2.07 7.68
C ALA A 17 -3.52 -3.35 6.97
N TYR A 18 -4.27 -3.80 5.96
CA TYR A 18 -3.95 -5.01 5.19
C TYR A 18 -3.88 -4.69 3.71
N VAL A 19 -2.89 -5.30 3.05
CA VAL A 19 -2.70 -5.23 1.61
C VAL A 19 -2.65 -6.66 1.11
N GLY A 20 -3.56 -7.00 0.21
CA GLY A 20 -3.73 -8.37 -0.26
C GLY A 20 -3.86 -8.43 -1.77
N SER A 21 -3.30 -9.49 -2.35
CA SER A 21 -3.73 -9.92 -3.69
C SER A 21 -5.23 -10.11 -3.68
N VAL A 22 -5.86 -9.83 -4.81
CA VAL A 22 -7.19 -10.38 -5.09
C VAL A 22 -7.18 -11.87 -4.87
N ASP A 23 -8.27 -12.40 -4.31
CA ASP A 23 -8.51 -13.83 -4.20
C ASP A 23 -8.14 -14.53 -5.53
N PRO A 24 -7.14 -15.43 -5.54
CA PRO A 24 -6.79 -16.17 -6.74
C PRO A 24 -7.95 -17.07 -7.22
N THR A 25 -8.97 -17.29 -6.38
CA THR A 25 -10.20 -18.03 -6.73
C THR A 25 -11.15 -17.24 -7.65
N GLY A 26 -10.73 -16.07 -8.13
CA GLY A 26 -11.44 -15.33 -9.15
C GLY A 26 -12.41 -14.32 -8.54
N ASN A 27 -11.89 -13.13 -8.24
CA ASN A 27 -12.71 -11.95 -8.23
C ASN A 27 -12.68 -11.29 -9.62
N PRO A 28 -13.53 -11.72 -10.59
CA PRO A 28 -13.56 -11.12 -11.93
C PRO A 28 -13.98 -9.64 -11.92
N TRP A 29 -14.41 -9.10 -10.76
CA TRP A 29 -14.81 -7.71 -10.63
C TRP A 29 -13.65 -6.77 -10.28
N LEU A 30 -12.47 -7.31 -9.94
CA LEU A 30 -11.27 -6.48 -9.73
C LEU A 30 -10.21 -6.78 -10.81
N PRO A 31 -9.70 -5.75 -11.50
CA PRO A 31 -8.60 -5.89 -12.45
C PRO A 31 -7.37 -6.59 -11.84
N SER A 32 -6.71 -7.44 -12.63
CA SER A 32 -5.55 -8.25 -12.20
C SER A 32 -4.28 -7.44 -11.91
N ASP A 33 -4.25 -6.18 -12.34
CA ASP A 33 -3.17 -5.22 -12.11
C ASP A 33 -3.40 -4.33 -10.87
N LEU A 34 -4.49 -4.55 -10.13
CA LEU A 34 -4.84 -3.79 -8.93
C LEU A 34 -4.72 -4.64 -7.66
N ILE A 35 -4.37 -3.96 -6.57
CA ILE A 35 -4.22 -4.52 -5.23
C ILE A 35 -5.27 -3.87 -4.33
N ILE A 36 -5.87 -4.64 -3.42
CA ILE A 36 -6.81 -4.11 -2.43
C ILE A 36 -6.07 -3.80 -1.14
N MET A 37 -6.37 -2.63 -0.57
CA MET A 37 -5.96 -2.25 0.78
C MET A 37 -7.20 -2.03 1.67
N GLY A 38 -7.24 -2.70 2.82
CA GLY A 38 -8.20 -2.44 3.88
C GLY A 38 -7.55 -1.60 4.97
N ILE A 39 -8.16 -0.45 5.31
CA ILE A 39 -7.71 0.42 6.40
C ILE A 39 -8.81 0.47 7.46
N PRO A 40 -8.55 0.07 8.72
CA PRO A 40 -9.50 0.22 9.80
C PRO A 40 -9.95 1.67 9.96
N ALA A 41 -11.24 1.89 10.28
CA ALA A 41 -11.80 3.23 10.35
C ALA A 41 -11.07 4.14 11.36
N GLY A 42 -10.70 3.62 12.53
CA GLY A 42 -9.93 4.37 13.52
C GLY A 42 -8.53 4.76 13.02
N LEU A 43 -7.87 3.87 12.29
CA LEU A 43 -6.58 4.18 11.65
C LEU A 43 -6.74 5.26 10.57
N ALA A 44 -7.79 5.16 9.74
CA ALA A 44 -8.08 6.17 8.71
C ALA A 44 -8.39 7.54 9.32
N GLN A 45 -9.13 7.59 10.44
CA GLN A 45 -9.40 8.81 11.18
C GLN A 45 -8.10 9.43 11.74
N GLN A 46 -7.23 8.61 12.32
CA GLN A 46 -5.95 9.06 12.84
C GLN A 46 -5.05 9.61 11.72
N MET A 47 -4.97 8.91 10.59
CA MET A 47 -4.23 9.38 9.41
C MET A 47 -4.74 10.75 8.93
N ALA A 48 -6.05 10.98 8.96
CA ALA A 48 -6.63 12.26 8.59
C ALA A 48 -6.32 13.36 9.63
N ALA A 49 -6.36 13.03 10.92
CA ALA A 49 -6.03 13.97 11.99
C ALA A 49 -4.54 14.40 11.94
N ASP A 50 -3.64 13.49 11.58
CA ASP A 50 -2.20 13.74 11.51
C ASP A 50 -1.75 14.33 10.16
N LEU A 51 -2.69 14.57 9.23
CA LEU A 51 -2.37 14.93 7.85
C LEU A 51 -1.49 16.18 7.75
N GLU A 52 -1.82 17.25 8.48
CA GLU A 52 -1.05 18.51 8.45
C GLU A 52 0.38 18.33 8.95
N GLU A 53 0.56 17.47 9.95
CA GLU A 53 1.85 17.20 10.56
C GLU A 53 2.67 16.13 9.80
N SER A 54 2.04 15.47 8.83
CA SER A 54 2.62 14.37 8.06
C SER A 54 3.69 14.83 7.07
N PHE A 55 4.53 13.88 6.66
CA PHE A 55 5.54 14.10 5.62
C PHE A 55 4.93 14.57 4.29
N ILE A 56 3.77 14.03 3.92
CA ILE A 56 3.14 14.34 2.63
C ILE A 56 2.72 15.81 2.53
N CYS A 57 2.31 16.44 3.63
CA CYS A 57 1.99 17.86 3.68
C CYS A 57 3.26 18.71 3.89
N LYS A 58 4.09 18.38 4.88
CA LYS A 58 5.29 19.18 5.22
C LYS A 58 6.37 19.17 4.14
N GLN A 59 6.50 18.08 3.40
CA GLN A 59 7.52 17.87 2.37
C GLN A 59 6.87 17.53 1.03
N SER A 60 5.79 18.22 0.68
CA SER A 60 4.97 17.94 -0.51
C SER A 60 5.78 17.90 -1.82
N ARG A 61 6.81 18.76 -1.98
CA ARG A 61 7.69 18.76 -3.17
C ARG A 61 8.57 17.51 -3.27
N ILE A 62 8.85 16.84 -2.15
CA ILE A 62 9.61 15.58 -2.10
C ILE A 62 8.66 14.39 -2.23
N ALA A 63 7.51 14.44 -1.55
CA ALA A 63 6.48 13.41 -1.63
C ALA A 63 5.86 13.32 -3.04
N TYR A 64 5.66 14.47 -3.69
CA TYR A 64 5.07 14.61 -5.02
C TYR A 64 5.97 15.50 -5.90
N PRO A 65 7.10 14.96 -6.39
CA PRO A 65 8.00 15.71 -7.25
C PRO A 65 7.34 15.97 -8.62
N GLU A 66 7.59 17.15 -9.19
CA GLU A 66 7.05 17.54 -10.51
C GLU A 66 7.49 16.61 -11.63
N ASN A 67 8.69 16.03 -11.50
CA ASN A 67 9.24 15.07 -12.42
C ASN A 67 9.41 13.73 -11.73
N ARG A 68 8.99 12.64 -12.40
CA ARG A 68 9.19 11.29 -11.91
C ARG A 68 10.69 11.03 -11.72
N ILE A 69 11.10 10.81 -10.48
CA ILE A 69 12.48 10.43 -10.16
C ILE A 69 12.66 8.98 -10.57
N LEU A 70 13.50 8.73 -11.58
CA LEU A 70 13.87 7.37 -11.95
C LEU A 70 14.75 6.79 -10.84
N ILE A 71 14.16 5.98 -9.97
CA ILE A 71 14.92 5.21 -8.99
C ILE A 71 15.62 4.09 -9.76
N LYS A 72 16.91 4.28 -10.06
CA LYS A 72 17.72 3.22 -10.64
C LYS A 72 17.88 2.15 -9.55
N PRO A 73 17.46 0.89 -9.78
CA PRO A 73 17.69 -0.16 -8.80
C PRO A 73 19.19 -0.28 -8.52
N PRO A 74 19.58 -0.62 -7.28
CA PRO A 74 20.98 -0.85 -6.95
C PRO A 74 21.55 -1.88 -7.92
N ALA A 75 22.74 -1.61 -8.45
CA ALA A 75 23.42 -2.53 -9.35
C ALA A 75 23.53 -3.89 -8.64
N THR A 76 22.88 -4.91 -9.17
CA THR A 76 23.07 -6.26 -8.70
C THR A 76 24.47 -6.66 -9.15
N ASP A 77 25.39 -6.77 -8.20
CA ASP A 77 26.70 -7.39 -8.45
C ASP A 77 26.46 -8.87 -8.78
N THR A 78 26.18 -9.15 -10.05
CA THR A 78 26.16 -10.52 -10.56
C THR A 78 27.59 -11.07 -10.47
N PRO A 79 27.87 -12.12 -9.66
CA PRO A 79 29.17 -12.76 -9.70
C PRO A 79 29.35 -13.37 -11.10
N LYS A 80 30.44 -12.99 -11.78
CA LYS A 80 30.87 -13.63 -13.01
C LYS A 80 31.18 -15.10 -12.70
N GLN A 81 30.27 -16.00 -13.05
CA GLN A 81 30.59 -17.43 -13.10
C GLN A 81 31.59 -17.64 -14.24
N LYS A 82 32.75 -18.18 -13.88
CA LYS A 82 33.77 -18.74 -14.78
C LYS A 82 33.58 -20.24 -14.85
#